data_AF-A0A067BJW4-F1
#
_entry.id   AF-A0A067BJW4-F1
#
_cell.length_a   1.000
_cell.length_b   1.000
_cell.length_c   1.000
_cell.angle_alpha   90.00
_cell.angle_beta   90.00
_cell.angle_gamma   90.00
#
_symmetry.space_group_name_H-M   'P 1'
#
loop_
_entity.id
_entity.type
_entity.pdbx_description
1 polymer ?
#
loop_
_entity_poly.entity_id
_entity_poly.type
_entity_poly.pdbx_seq_one_letter_code
_entity_poly.pdbx_strand_id
1 'polypeptide(L)'
;MLRALAMAAEADAHSLSIEMTQYVNRSGNIELYRVNILDPTDRPWTFFGWNYLADWVVGEREVVSFQGDGGTVTAMSRYTMLSTLSLTDAAIPTRLSYICQQCVRYVTGAMMV
;
A
#
# COMPACT_ATOMS: atom_id res chain seq x y z
N MET A 1 2.58 -22.07 -23.76
CA MET A 1 2.77 -22.05 -22.29
C MET A 1 2.32 -20.71 -21.69
N LEU A 2 2.93 -19.57 -22.06
CA LEU A 2 2.59 -18.24 -21.51
C LEU A 2 1.10 -17.85 -21.62
N ARG A 3 0.44 -18.16 -22.74
CA ARG A 3 -1.00 -17.90 -22.92
C ARG A 3 -1.88 -18.61 -21.88
N ALA A 4 -1.54 -19.84 -21.52
CA ALA A 4 -2.31 -20.60 -20.54
C ALA A 4 -2.17 -20.00 -19.14
N LEU A 5 -0.96 -19.54 -18.79
CA LEU A 5 -0.70 -18.85 -17.54
C LEU A 5 -1.43 -17.50 -17.46
N ALA A 6 -1.47 -16.74 -18.56
CA ALA A 6 -2.20 -15.47 -18.62
C ALA A 6 -3.71 -15.68 -18.40
N MET A 7 -4.32 -16.68 -19.04
CA MET A 7 -5.75 -16.98 -18.82
C MET A 7 -6.04 -17.45 -17.40
N ALA A 8 -5.12 -18.19 -16.77
CA ALA A 8 -5.26 -18.58 -15.38
C ALA A 8 -5.19 -17.36 -14.44
N ALA A 9 -4.20 -16.49 -14.63
CA ALA A 9 -4.05 -15.27 -13.84
C ALA A 9 -5.25 -14.31 -13.99
N GLU A 10 -5.81 -14.22 -15.20
CA GLU A 10 -7.04 -13.46 -15.45
C GLU A 10 -8.23 -14.04 -14.68
N ALA A 11 -8.42 -15.36 -14.72
CA ALA A 11 -9.48 -16.03 -13.96
C ALA A 11 -9.31 -15.83 -12.44
N ASP A 12 -8.08 -15.92 -11.94
CA ASP A 12 -7.77 -15.68 -10.52
C ASP A 12 -8.06 -14.23 -10.13
N ALA A 13 -7.66 -13.25 -10.94
CA ALA A 13 -7.93 -11.83 -10.70
C ALA A 13 -9.44 -11.52 -10.70
N HIS A 14 -10.21 -12.19 -11.57
CA HIS A 14 -11.67 -12.11 -11.55
C HIS A 14 -12.27 -12.71 -10.28
N SER A 15 -11.74 -13.85 -9.79
CA SER A 15 -12.22 -14.47 -8.56
C SER A 15 -12.05 -13.56 -7.33
N LEU A 16 -10.96 -12.78 -7.30
CA LEU A 16 -10.67 -11.79 -6.26
C LEU A 16 -11.55 -10.53 -6.35
N SER A 17 -12.25 -10.33 -7.47
CA SER A 17 -13.08 -9.14 -7.74
C SER A 17 -12.32 -7.82 -7.49
N ILE A 18 -11.07 -7.75 -7.96
CA ILE A 18 -10.23 -6.56 -7.80
C ILE A 18 -10.81 -5.40 -8.61
N GLU A 19 -10.96 -4.25 -7.97
CA GLU A 19 -11.63 -3.08 -8.54
C GLU A 19 -10.75 -1.83 -8.49
N MET A 20 -10.83 -1.03 -9.55
CA MET A 20 -10.51 0.39 -9.44
C MET A 20 -11.72 1.15 -8.96
N THR A 21 -11.52 1.98 -7.93
CA THR A 21 -12.57 2.76 -7.30
C THR A 21 -12.30 4.26 -7.44
N GLN A 22 -13.32 5.04 -7.77
CA GLN A 22 -13.22 6.50 -7.90
C GLN A 22 -14.51 7.17 -7.39
N TYR A 23 -14.37 8.27 -6.66
CA TYR A 23 -15.52 9.15 -6.41
C TYR A 23 -15.82 9.97 -7.65
N VAL A 24 -17.04 9.85 -8.16
CA VAL A 24 -17.52 10.60 -9.33
C VAL A 24 -18.73 11.42 -8.94
N ASN A 25 -18.91 12.57 -9.57
CA ASN A 25 -20.07 13.43 -9.38
C ASN A 25 -20.99 13.28 -10.60
N ARG A 26 -22.17 12.72 -10.39
CA ARG A 26 -23.20 12.58 -11.41
C ARG A 26 -24.35 13.53 -11.08
N SER A 27 -24.33 14.71 -11.73
CA SER A 27 -25.37 15.74 -11.62
C SER A 27 -25.68 16.19 -10.18
N GLY A 28 -24.66 16.33 -9.34
CA GLY A 28 -24.79 16.77 -7.95
C GLY A 28 -24.79 15.64 -6.92
N ASN A 29 -24.90 14.38 -7.35
CA ASN A 29 -24.78 13.21 -6.49
C ASN A 29 -23.35 12.65 -6.57
N ILE A 30 -22.65 12.61 -5.44
CA ILE A 30 -21.34 11.96 -5.33
C ILE A 30 -21.58 10.47 -5.13
N GLU A 31 -21.10 9.66 -6.06
CA GLU A 31 -21.17 8.20 -6.02
C GLU A 31 -19.78 7.58 -6.09
N LEU A 32 -19.61 6.42 -5.46
CA LEU A 32 -18.41 5.61 -5.60
C LEU A 32 -18.54 4.77 -6.86
N TYR A 33 -17.87 5.20 -7.93
CA TYR A 33 -17.70 4.41 -9.14
C TYR A 33 -16.71 3.28 -8.90
N ARG A 34 -17.05 2.08 -9.40
CA ARG A 34 -16.28 0.85 -9.24
C ARG A 34 -16.25 0.14 -10.58
N VAL A 35 -15.07 -0.27 -11.03
CA VAL A 35 -14.88 -1.06 -12.24
C VAL A 35 -13.90 -2.19 -11.96
N ASN A 36 -14.19 -3.40 -12.45
CA ASN A 36 -13.27 -4.52 -12.30
C ASN A 36 -11.97 -4.21 -13.05
N ILE A 37 -10.82 -4.57 -12.47
CA ILE A 37 -9.51 -4.24 -13.05
C ILE A 37 -9.31 -4.89 -14.44
N LEU A 38 -9.94 -6.03 -14.70
CA LEU A 38 -9.94 -6.72 -16.00
C LEU A 38 -11.34 -6.77 -16.63
N ASP A 39 -12.11 -5.68 -16.59
CA ASP A 39 -13.46 -5.66 -17.18
C ASP A 39 -13.48 -6.16 -18.65
N PRO A 40 -14.20 -7.25 -18.98
CA PRO A 40 -14.22 -7.81 -20.32
C PRO A 40 -15.02 -6.96 -21.32
N THR A 41 -15.83 -6.02 -20.82
CA THR A 41 -16.64 -5.12 -21.67
C THR A 41 -15.85 -3.93 -22.19
N ASP A 42 -14.76 -3.56 -21.52
CA ASP A 42 -13.90 -2.43 -21.88
C ASP A 42 -12.47 -2.91 -22.21
N ARG A 43 -12.26 -3.28 -23.48
CA ARG A 43 -10.95 -3.78 -23.97
C ARG A 43 -9.80 -2.77 -23.76
N PRO A 44 -9.96 -1.46 -24.04
CA PRO A 44 -8.95 -0.47 -23.68
C PRO A 44 -8.58 -0.48 -22.20
N TRP A 45 -9.57 -0.60 -21.31
CA TRP A 45 -9.35 -0.68 -19.87
C TRP A 45 -8.55 -1.91 -19.46
N THR A 46 -8.84 -3.09 -20.05
CA THR A 46 -8.12 -4.33 -19.74
C THR A 46 -6.61 -4.20 -19.91
N PHE A 47 -6.13 -3.43 -20.90
CA PHE A 47 -4.70 -3.17 -21.09
C PHE A 47 -4.08 -2.44 -19.87
N PHE A 48 -4.74 -1.38 -19.37
CA PHE A 48 -4.28 -0.68 -18.17
C PHE A 48 -4.41 -1.57 -16.92
N GLY A 49 -5.46 -2.38 -16.86
CA GLY A 49 -5.66 -3.38 -15.81
C GLY A 49 -4.47 -4.30 -15.63
N TRP A 50 -3.93 -4.86 -16.72
CA TRP A 50 -2.73 -5.69 -16.67
C TRP A 50 -1.48 -4.95 -16.16
N ASN A 51 -1.31 -3.67 -16.52
CA ASN A 51 -0.21 -2.85 -15.98
C ASN A 51 -0.37 -2.67 -14.47
N TYR A 52 -1.58 -2.37 -14.00
CA TYR A 52 -1.87 -2.23 -12.58
C TYR A 52 -1.69 -3.53 -11.78
N LEU A 53 -2.03 -4.68 -12.35
CA LEU A 53 -1.74 -5.98 -11.74
C LEU A 53 -0.24 -6.25 -11.68
N ALA A 54 0.53 -5.82 -12.68
CA ALA A 54 1.99 -5.92 -12.64
C ALA A 54 2.59 -5.05 -11.51
N ASP A 55 2.14 -3.80 -11.37
CA ASP A 55 2.52 -2.92 -10.25
C ASP A 55 2.21 -3.55 -8.89
N TRP A 56 1.06 -4.22 -8.77
CA TRP A 56 0.67 -4.91 -7.53
C TRP A 56 1.60 -6.09 -7.21
N VAL A 57 1.96 -6.90 -8.21
CA VAL A 57 2.89 -8.03 -8.04
C VAL A 57 4.28 -7.55 -7.61
N VAL A 58 4.73 -6.38 -8.07
CA VAL A 58 6.03 -5.78 -7.70
C VAL A 58 5.95 -5.03 -6.35
N GLY A 59 4.75 -4.83 -5.81
CA GLY A 59 4.54 -4.17 -4.51
C GLY A 59 4.51 -2.64 -4.57
N GLU A 60 4.33 -2.05 -5.75
CA GLU A 60 4.14 -0.61 -5.95
C GLU A 60 2.69 -0.16 -5.75
N ARG A 61 1.78 -1.14 -5.69
CA ARG A 61 0.37 -1.01 -5.32
C ARG A 61 -0.01 -2.11 -4.36
N GLU A 62 -1.11 -1.90 -3.67
CA GLU A 62 -1.71 -2.86 -2.76
C GLU A 62 -3.17 -3.09 -3.16
N VAL A 63 -3.66 -4.30 -2.91
CA VAL A 63 -5.07 -4.66 -3.10
C VAL A 63 -5.63 -5.04 -1.74
N VAL A 64 -6.68 -4.34 -1.31
CA VAL A 64 -7.27 -4.51 0.03
C VAL A 64 -8.76 -4.79 -0.12
N SER A 65 -9.22 -5.88 0.53
CA SER A 65 -10.64 -6.22 0.61
C SER A 65 -11.26 -5.63 1.87
N PHE A 66 -12.06 -4.58 1.70
CA PHE A 66 -12.86 -3.97 2.75
C PHE A 66 -14.19 -4.72 2.84
N GLN A 67 -14.47 -5.33 4.00
CA GLN A 67 -15.70 -6.07 4.24
C GLN A 67 -16.49 -5.40 5.36
N GLY A 68 -17.76 -5.12 5.09
CA GLY A 68 -18.69 -4.55 6.06
C GLY A 68 -20.12 -5.06 5.84
N ASP A 69 -21.01 -4.58 6.67
CA ASP A 69 -22.46 -4.78 6.56
C ASP A 69 -23.03 -4.28 5.21
N GLY A 70 -22.48 -3.18 4.69
CA GLY A 70 -22.83 -2.61 3.38
C GLY A 70 -22.24 -3.36 2.17
N GLY A 71 -21.50 -4.45 2.38
CA GLY A 71 -20.93 -5.28 1.32
C GLY A 71 -19.40 -5.34 1.34
N THR A 72 -18.82 -5.80 0.22
CA THR A 72 -17.38 -5.99 0.06
C THR A 72 -16.85 -5.15 -1.10
N VAL A 73 -15.69 -4.51 -0.89
CA VAL A 73 -14.95 -3.74 -1.90
C VAL A 73 -13.50 -4.20 -1.89
N THR A 74 -13.05 -4.85 -2.96
CA THR A 74 -11.63 -5.22 -3.13
C THR A 74 -10.95 -4.12 -3.94
N ALA A 75 -10.54 -3.05 -3.26
CA ALA A 75 -10.01 -1.85 -3.90
C ALA A 75 -8.49 -1.94 -4.11
N MET A 76 -8.04 -1.47 -5.27
CA MET A 76 -6.63 -1.25 -5.54
C MET A 76 -6.18 0.15 -5.11
N SER A 77 -5.03 0.24 -4.45
CA SER A 77 -4.45 1.49 -4.00
C SER A 77 -3.89 2.33 -5.15
N ARG A 78 -3.61 3.61 -4.83
CA ARG A 78 -2.79 4.45 -5.69
C ARG A 78 -1.35 3.91 -5.71
N TYR A 79 -0.66 4.08 -6.83
CA TYR A 79 0.78 3.87 -6.92
C TYR A 79 1.51 4.63 -5.81
N THR A 80 2.34 3.90 -5.08
CA THR A 80 3.20 4.44 -4.02
C THR A 80 4.60 3.90 -4.22
N MET A 81 5.57 4.80 -4.38
CA MET A 81 6.97 4.41 -4.46
C MET A 81 7.42 3.82 -3.13
N LEU A 82 8.09 2.67 -3.18
CA LEU A 82 8.67 2.03 -2.00
C LEU A 82 9.65 2.98 -1.30
N SER A 83 9.29 3.42 -0.10
CA SER A 83 10.18 4.22 0.73
C SER A 83 11.07 3.29 1.53
N THR A 84 12.37 3.28 1.23
CA THR A 84 13.34 2.59 2.07
C THR A 84 13.56 3.41 3.33
N LEU A 85 13.12 2.91 4.48
CA LEU A 85 13.55 3.46 5.76
C LEU A 85 15.01 3.04 5.99
N SER A 86 15.97 3.79 5.43
CA SER A 86 17.37 3.61 5.80
C SER A 86 17.52 4.04 7.25
N LEU A 87 17.62 3.06 8.16
CA LEU A 87 17.99 3.32 9.54
C LEU A 87 19.43 3.85 9.52
N THR A 88 19.58 5.17 9.58
CA THR A 88 20.89 5.78 9.80
C THR A 88 21.36 5.32 11.18
N ASP A 89 22.54 4.70 11.28
CA ASP A 89 23.12 4.25 12.56
C ASP A 89 23.20 5.36 13.63
N ALA A 90 23.19 6.62 13.20
CA ALA A 90 23.12 7.80 14.07
C ALA A 90 21.76 7.99 14.80
N ALA A 91 20.71 7.25 14.42
CA ALA A 91 19.38 7.33 15.01
C ALA A 91 19.18 6.40 16.22
N ILE A 92 20.12 5.48 16.50
CA ILE A 92 20.20 4.83 17.81
C ILE A 92 20.83 5.88 18.73
N PRO A 93 20.11 6.45 19.71
CA PRO A 93 20.54 7.65 20.42
C PRO A 93 21.61 7.34 21.49
N THR A 94 22.76 6.83 21.06
CA THR A 94 23.95 6.66 21.90
C THR A 94 24.44 8.01 22.44
N ARG A 95 24.21 9.10 21.70
CA ARG A 95 24.47 10.48 22.16
C ARG A 95 23.63 10.86 23.37
N LEU A 96 22.35 10.48 23.40
CA LEU A 96 21.47 10.76 24.54
C LEU A 96 21.90 9.93 25.75
N SER A 97 22.15 8.63 25.57
CA SER A 97 22.62 7.78 26.67
C SER A 97 23.95 8.26 27.26
N TYR A 98 24.85 8.79 26.42
CA TYR A 98 26.12 9.37 26.86
C TYR A 98 25.92 10.66 27.69
N ILE A 99 25.03 11.57 27.25
CA ILE A 99 24.69 12.78 28.01
C ILE A 99 24.06 12.41 29.35
N CYS A 100 23.08 11.50 29.36
CA CYS A 100 22.45 11.02 30.60
C CYS A 100 23.49 10.40 31.55
N GLN A 101 24.41 9.58 31.04
CA GLN A 101 25.48 9.00 31.84
C GLN A 101 26.40 10.08 32.44
N GLN A 102 26.74 11.11 31.67
CA GLN A 102 27.59 12.20 32.14
C GLN A 102 26.89 13.04 33.22
N CYS A 103 25.58 13.28 33.09
CA CYS A 103 24.77 13.92 34.13
C CYS A 103 24.77 13.11 35.43
N VAL A 104 24.54 11.79 35.35
CA VAL A 104 24.56 10.91 36.53
C VAL A 104 25.93 10.93 37.20
N ARG A 105 27.02 10.81 36.43
CA ARG A 105 28.39 10.88 36.98
C ARG A 105 28.69 12.20 37.67
N TYR A 106 28.24 13.32 37.09
CA TYR A 106 28.41 14.64 37.69
C TYR A 106 27.68 14.74 39.04
N VAL A 107 26.41 14.35 39.10
CA VAL A 107 25.61 14.38 40.34
C VAL A 107 26.24 13.48 41.41
N THR A 108 26.63 12.26 41.06
CA THR A 108 27.29 11.34 42.00
C THR A 108 28.61 11.92 42.52
N GLY A 109 29.43 12.51 41.65
CA GLY A 109 30.68 13.17 42.06
C GLY A 109 30.43 14.36 43.00
N ALA A 110 29.41 15.18 42.71
CA ALA A 110 29.04 16.32 43.55
C ALA A 110 28.51 15.89 44.94
N MET A 111 27.85 14.73 45.05
CA MET A 111 27.37 14.19 46.33
C MET A 111 28.45 13.52 47.18
N MET A 112 29.59 13.13 46.57
CA MET A 112 30.71 12.48 47.26
C MET A 112 31.74 13.46 47.83
N VAL A 113 31.59 14.77 47.56
CA VAL A 113 32.34 15.86 48.20
C VAL A 113 31.49 16.45 49.32
#